data_AF-A0A511MZV4-F1
#
_entry.id   AF-A0A511MZV4-F1
#
_cell.length_a   1.000
_cell.length_b   1.000
_cell.length_c   1.000
_cell.angle_alpha   90.00
_cell.angle_beta   90.00
_cell.angle_gamma   90.00
#
_symmetry.space_group_name_H-M   'P 1'
#
loop_
_entity.id
_entity.type
_entity.pdbx_description
1 polymer ?
#
loop_
_entity_poly.entity_id
_entity_poly.type
_entity_poly.pdbx_seq_one_letter_code
_entity_poly.pdbx_strand_id
1 'polypeptide(L)'
;MRSIETPPPTVTPAVCTLKVVLTLCSADVAPRTVVQRVIHQHCSPQAWDLEHDRQGRPWLMLPERKPISISHTSSMVAVVFSDGLHVGVDVEKIRCLPTRLVSGFLTSSGFFDPLDLNRLHHLHGTHAELATWTLFEAIVKADGRGIHQAEGNITLHPQPTGVWLTRYARRDCVVRWIYSDQHVCCLAVEVPPSDTQVRIRCCLQEMHTWTGAENLSGSSGFSVLWSREFDLLG
;
A
#
# COMPACT_ATOMS: atom_id res chain seq x y z
N MET A 1 -54.40 20.65 -2.77
CA MET A 1 -53.60 19.45 -3.09
C MET A 1 -52.16 19.73 -2.68
N ARG A 2 -51.66 19.08 -1.61
CA ARG A 2 -50.23 19.11 -1.28
C ARG A 2 -49.57 18.00 -2.09
N SER A 3 -48.63 18.37 -2.95
CA SER A 3 -47.83 17.41 -3.70
C SER A 3 -47.01 16.60 -2.69
N ILE A 4 -47.18 15.28 -2.71
CA ILE A 4 -46.38 14.36 -1.90
C ILE A 4 -45.06 14.22 -2.66
N GLU A 5 -44.02 14.94 -2.22
CA GLU A 5 -42.66 14.74 -2.71
C GLU A 5 -42.24 13.32 -2.32
N THR A 6 -41.97 12.50 -3.34
CA THR A 6 -41.39 11.18 -3.14
C THR A 6 -39.96 11.37 -2.66
N PRO A 7 -39.52 10.67 -1.60
CA PRO A 7 -38.15 10.77 -1.14
C PRO A 7 -37.19 10.35 -2.27
N PRO A 8 -36.04 11.04 -2.42
CA PRO A 8 -35.09 10.70 -3.46
C PRO A 8 -34.61 9.25 -3.29
N PRO A 9 -34.33 8.54 -4.39
CA PRO A 9 -33.88 7.15 -4.33
C PRO A 9 -32.60 7.04 -3.49
N THR A 10 -32.56 6.06 -2.59
CA THR A 10 -31.39 5.75 -1.78
C THR A 10 -30.26 5.28 -2.70
N VAL A 11 -29.28 6.15 -2.98
CA VAL A 11 -28.08 5.79 -3.72
C VAL A 11 -27.24 4.89 -2.83
N THR A 12 -27.05 3.64 -3.25
CA THR A 12 -26.10 2.73 -2.57
C THR A 12 -24.68 3.20 -2.91
N PRO A 13 -23.81 3.46 -1.92
CA PRO A 13 -22.47 3.94 -2.19
C PRO A 13 -21.69 2.92 -3.03
N ALA A 14 -20.83 3.41 -3.91
CA ALA A 14 -19.91 2.55 -4.65
C ALA A 14 -18.93 1.91 -3.65
N VAL A 15 -18.54 0.65 -3.88
CA VAL A 15 -17.57 -0.04 -3.02
C VAL A 15 -16.31 -0.31 -3.82
N CYS A 16 -15.19 0.28 -3.41
CA CYS A 16 -13.86 -0.06 -3.92
C CYS A 16 -13.21 -1.08 -2.97
N THR A 17 -12.73 -2.20 -3.52
CA THR A 17 -12.01 -3.21 -2.74
C THR A 17 -10.51 -3.10 -3.02
N LEU A 18 -9.74 -3.08 -1.94
CA LEU A 18 -8.29 -3.19 -1.98
C LEU A 18 -7.86 -4.51 -1.37
N LYS A 19 -6.96 -5.23 -2.03
CA LYS A 19 -6.34 -6.44 -1.49
C LYS A 19 -4.86 -6.17 -1.24
N VAL A 20 -4.46 -6.19 0.02
CA VAL A 20 -3.07 -6.07 0.47
C VAL A 20 -2.58 -7.47 0.82
N VAL A 21 -1.53 -7.92 0.16
CA VAL A 21 -0.92 -9.23 0.36
C VAL A 21 0.51 -9.03 0.81
N LEU A 22 0.78 -9.36 2.07
CA LEU A 22 2.12 -9.41 2.64
C LEU A 22 2.59 -10.85 2.60
N THR A 23 3.69 -11.12 1.93
CA THR A 23 4.23 -12.46 1.75
C THR A 23 5.60 -12.56 2.40
N LEU A 24 5.71 -13.37 3.45
CA LEU A 24 6.99 -13.78 4.00
C LEU A 24 7.65 -14.76 3.03
N CYS A 25 8.93 -14.53 2.76
CA CYS A 25 9.72 -15.36 1.88
C CYS A 25 11.16 -15.47 2.38
N SER A 26 11.81 -16.58 2.06
CA SER A 26 13.23 -16.75 2.33
C SER A 26 14.07 -15.79 1.47
N ALA A 27 15.21 -15.36 1.99
CA ALA A 27 16.06 -14.34 1.38
C ALA A 27 16.73 -14.78 0.06
N ASP A 28 16.74 -16.09 -0.21
CA ASP A 28 17.24 -16.69 -1.45
C ASP A 28 16.21 -16.71 -2.58
N VAL A 29 14.93 -16.46 -2.28
CA VAL A 29 13.89 -16.36 -3.30
C VAL A 29 13.89 -14.95 -3.89
N ALA A 30 14.08 -14.86 -5.20
CA ALA A 30 14.02 -13.58 -5.90
C ALA A 30 12.65 -12.90 -5.69
N PRO A 31 12.57 -11.62 -5.28
CA PRO A 31 11.31 -10.92 -5.05
C PRO A 31 10.36 -10.96 -6.24
N ARG A 32 10.90 -10.90 -7.47
CA ARG A 32 10.12 -11.02 -8.71
C ARG A 32 9.34 -12.33 -8.79
N THR A 33 9.93 -13.45 -8.37
CA THR A 33 9.27 -14.76 -8.35
C THR A 33 8.10 -14.76 -7.37
N VAL A 34 8.28 -14.17 -6.19
CA VAL A 34 7.21 -14.03 -5.19
C VAL A 34 6.07 -13.19 -5.74
N VAL A 35 6.37 -12.02 -6.33
CA VAL A 35 5.37 -11.14 -6.96
C VAL A 35 4.57 -11.89 -8.02
N GLN A 36 5.23 -12.58 -8.96
CA GLN A 36 4.55 -13.32 -10.02
C GLN A 36 3.61 -14.40 -9.48
N ARG A 37 4.02 -15.10 -8.42
CA ARG A 37 3.19 -16.12 -7.77
C ARG A 37 2.00 -15.50 -7.01
N VAL A 38 2.22 -14.40 -6.29
CA VAL A 38 1.15 -13.66 -5.61
C VAL A 38 0.12 -13.16 -6.62
N ILE A 39 0.56 -12.61 -7.75
CA ILE A 39 -0.34 -12.20 -8.85
C ILE A 39 -1.09 -13.42 -9.39
N HIS A 40 -0.41 -14.51 -9.75
CA HIS A 40 -1.06 -15.72 -10.26
C HIS A 40 -2.07 -16.34 -9.27
N GLN A 41 -1.82 -16.25 -7.96
CA GLN A 41 -2.74 -16.75 -6.93
C GLN A 41 -4.00 -15.90 -6.81
N HIS A 42 -3.91 -14.58 -7.06
CA HIS A 42 -5.00 -13.64 -6.80
C HIS A 42 -5.70 -13.10 -8.04
N CYS A 43 -5.09 -13.27 -9.19
CA CYS A 43 -5.68 -13.06 -10.50
C CYS A 43 -6.02 -14.47 -11.02
N SER A 44 -7.32 -14.76 -11.15
CA SER A 44 -7.87 -15.97 -11.79
C SER A 44 -7.04 -16.43 -13.00
N PRO A 45 -7.06 -17.70 -13.47
CA PRO A 45 -6.26 -18.23 -14.59
C PRO A 45 -6.36 -17.49 -15.96
N GLN A 46 -7.00 -16.33 -16.00
CA GLN A 46 -6.82 -15.33 -17.05
C GLN A 46 -5.33 -15.04 -17.27
N ALA A 47 -4.95 -14.93 -18.54
CA ALA A 47 -3.65 -14.39 -18.90
C ALA A 47 -3.54 -12.98 -18.31
N TRP A 48 -2.57 -12.79 -17.42
CA TRP A 48 -2.21 -11.49 -16.89
C TRP A 48 -0.83 -11.10 -17.41
N ASP A 49 -0.60 -9.80 -17.53
CA ASP A 49 0.73 -9.24 -17.76
C ASP A 49 1.00 -8.10 -16.77
N LEU A 50 2.28 -7.84 -16.51
CA LEU A 50 2.73 -6.74 -15.66
C LEU A 50 3.44 -5.70 -16.53
N GLU A 51 2.69 -4.69 -16.94
CA GLU A 51 3.24 -3.56 -17.67
C GLU A 51 3.75 -2.48 -16.72
N HIS A 52 4.66 -1.64 -17.21
CA HIS A 52 5.10 -0.45 -16.49
C HIS A 52 4.84 0.77 -17.34
N ASP A 53 4.34 1.84 -16.74
CA ASP A 53 4.22 3.11 -17.46
C ASP A 53 5.57 3.82 -17.62
N ARG A 54 5.56 5.02 -18.20
CA ARG A 54 6.77 5.82 -18.46
C ARG A 54 7.52 6.20 -17.17
N GLN A 55 6.85 6.16 -16.02
CA GLN A 55 7.42 6.47 -14.71
C GLN A 55 7.87 5.20 -13.97
N GLY A 56 7.77 4.03 -14.60
CA GLY A 56 8.11 2.75 -13.99
C GLY A 56 7.08 2.26 -12.98
N ARG A 57 5.86 2.82 -12.97
CA ARG A 57 4.79 2.33 -12.10
C ARG A 57 4.19 1.06 -12.71
N PRO A 58 4.05 -0.03 -11.94
CA PRO A 58 3.47 -1.26 -12.44
C PRO A 58 1.95 -1.14 -12.62
N TRP A 59 1.45 -1.80 -13.66
CA TRP A 59 0.04 -1.95 -13.99
C TRP A 59 -0.25 -3.41 -14.27
N LEU A 60 -1.32 -3.92 -13.67
CA LEU A 60 -1.77 -5.28 -13.91
C LEU A 60 -2.72 -5.28 -15.11
N MET A 61 -2.30 -5.96 -16.17
CA MET A 61 -3.08 -6.12 -17.39
C MET A 61 -3.95 -7.36 -17.26
N LEU A 62 -5.24 -7.14 -17.04
CA LEU A 62 -6.34 -8.11 -17.12
C LEU A 62 -7.30 -7.62 -18.22
N PRO A 63 -8.47 -8.24 -18.47
CA PRO A 63 -9.46 -7.65 -19.38
C PRO A 63 -9.73 -6.16 -19.09
N GLU A 64 -9.61 -5.75 -17.82
CA GLU A 64 -9.52 -4.37 -17.39
C GLU A 64 -8.15 -4.10 -16.76
N ARG A 65 -7.50 -2.99 -17.13
CA ARG A 65 -6.22 -2.55 -16.55
C ARG A 65 -6.41 -2.10 -15.11
N LYS A 66 -5.67 -2.67 -14.18
CA LYS A 66 -5.77 -2.36 -12.74
C LYS A 66 -4.48 -1.76 -12.18
N PRO A 67 -4.58 -0.72 -11.33
CA PRO A 67 -3.44 -0.23 -10.58
C PRO A 67 -2.98 -1.29 -9.57
N ILE A 68 -1.66 -1.50 -9.52
CA ILE A 68 -1.01 -2.36 -8.54
C ILE A 68 0.14 -1.58 -7.88
N SER A 69 0.43 -1.87 -6.62
CA SER A 69 1.64 -1.37 -5.97
C SER A 69 2.42 -2.53 -5.37
N ILE A 70 3.74 -2.49 -5.52
CA ILE A 70 4.65 -3.55 -5.10
C ILE A 70 5.78 -2.90 -4.32
N SER A 71 6.12 -3.48 -3.17
CA SER A 71 7.37 -3.20 -2.47
C SER A 71 7.94 -4.50 -1.90
N HIS A 72 9.25 -4.53 -1.67
CA HIS A 72 9.90 -5.68 -1.06
C HIS A 72 11.08 -5.26 -0.21
N THR A 73 11.36 -6.08 0.79
CA THR A 73 12.58 -6.06 1.59
C THR A 73 13.10 -7.50 1.71
N SER A 74 14.20 -7.74 2.43
CA SER A 74 14.94 -9.02 2.39
C SER A 74 14.11 -10.29 2.65
N SER A 75 13.02 -10.17 3.41
CA SER A 75 12.21 -11.30 3.90
C SER A 75 10.71 -11.11 3.68
N MET A 76 10.31 -10.06 2.95
CA MET A 76 8.91 -9.77 2.73
C MET A 76 8.68 -9.08 1.39
N VAL A 77 7.63 -9.51 0.69
CA VAL A 77 7.07 -8.82 -0.48
C VAL A 77 5.65 -8.34 -0.13
N ALA A 78 5.38 -7.07 -0.37
CA ALA A 78 4.06 -6.47 -0.25
C ALA A 78 3.49 -6.20 -1.64
N VAL A 79 2.27 -6.65 -1.90
CA VAL A 79 1.53 -6.41 -3.15
C VAL A 79 0.15 -5.86 -2.81
N VAL A 80 -0.24 -4.76 -3.45
CA VAL A 80 -1.58 -4.17 -3.31
C VAL A 80 -2.28 -4.18 -4.66
N PHE A 81 -3.41 -4.88 -4.72
CA PHE A 81 -4.34 -4.86 -5.84
C PHE A 81 -5.44 -3.85 -5.54
N SER A 82 -5.74 -2.99 -6.51
CA SER A 82 -6.78 -1.97 -6.38
C SER A 82 -7.78 -2.02 -7.52
N ASP A 83 -9.06 -1.91 -7.19
CA ASP A 83 -10.17 -1.77 -8.15
C ASP A 83 -10.45 -0.29 -8.44
N GLY A 84 -9.45 0.43 -8.94
CA GLY A 84 -9.61 1.76 -9.54
C GLY A 84 -8.95 2.93 -8.81
N LEU A 85 -8.61 2.79 -7.53
CA LEU A 85 -7.90 3.84 -6.79
C LEU A 85 -6.38 3.74 -6.98
N HIS A 86 -5.69 4.88 -7.02
CA HIS A 86 -4.25 4.86 -6.97
C HIS A 86 -3.78 4.44 -5.59
N VAL A 87 -2.90 3.44 -5.56
CA VAL A 87 -2.35 2.89 -4.33
C VAL A 87 -0.83 2.89 -4.36
N GLY A 88 -0.25 3.03 -3.18
CA GLY A 88 1.17 2.90 -2.91
C GLY A 88 1.39 2.01 -1.69
N VAL A 89 2.36 1.11 -1.76
CA VAL A 89 2.79 0.32 -0.61
C VAL A 89 4.29 0.41 -0.46
N ASP A 90 4.75 0.50 0.77
CA ASP A 90 6.15 0.32 1.07
C ASP A 90 6.36 -0.53 2.32
N VAL A 91 7.41 -1.35 2.31
CA VAL A 91 7.71 -2.28 3.40
C VAL A 91 9.20 -2.31 3.69
N GLU A 92 9.54 -2.15 4.96
CA GLU A 92 10.91 -2.17 5.45
C GLU A 92 11.07 -3.15 6.62
N LYS A 93 12.21 -3.83 6.65
CA LYS A 93 12.58 -4.67 7.79
C LYS A 93 12.98 -3.78 8.96
N ILE A 94 12.44 -4.07 10.15
CA ILE A 94 12.80 -3.40 11.39
C ILE A 94 14.28 -3.63 11.67
N ARG A 95 15.02 -2.52 11.71
CA ARG A 95 16.45 -2.46 12.01
C ARG A 95 16.76 -1.10 12.60
N CYS A 96 17.84 -1.02 13.36
CA CYS A 96 18.32 0.25 13.85
C CYS A 96 18.81 1.11 12.69
N LEU A 97 18.23 2.30 12.56
CA LEU A 97 18.76 3.38 11.73
C LEU A 97 19.42 4.42 12.64
N PRO A 98 20.46 5.12 12.16
CA PRO A 98 20.94 6.31 12.83
C PRO A 98 19.79 7.29 13.04
N THR A 99 19.66 7.80 14.26
CA THR A 99 18.64 8.79 14.61
C THR A 99 18.75 10.00 13.69
N ARG A 100 17.63 10.45 13.15
CA ARG A 100 17.50 11.61 12.25
C ARG A 100 18.11 11.47 10.87
N LEU A 101 18.49 10.27 10.43
CA LEU A 101 18.97 10.07 9.07
C LEU A 101 17.87 10.35 8.03
N VAL A 102 16.71 9.68 8.17
CA VAL A 102 15.60 9.82 7.23
C VAL A 102 14.89 11.16 7.47
N SER A 103 14.56 11.47 8.71
CA SER A 103 13.86 12.73 9.04
C SER A 103 14.70 13.96 8.68
N GLY A 104 16.03 13.90 8.80
CA GLY A 104 16.94 14.96 8.36
C GLY A 104 16.96 15.14 6.84
N PHE A 105 17.05 14.04 6.07
CA PHE A 105 16.94 14.09 4.61
C PHE A 105 15.59 14.66 4.15
N LEU A 106 14.49 14.19 4.74
CA LEU A 106 13.14 14.61 4.35
C LEU A 106 12.86 16.07 4.72
N THR A 107 13.38 16.54 5.85
CA THR A 107 13.27 17.97 6.24
C THR A 107 14.10 18.85 5.31
N SER A 108 15.37 18.51 5.08
CA SER A 108 16.27 19.32 4.24
C SER A 108 15.82 19.36 2.77
N SER A 109 15.13 18.31 2.31
CA SER A 109 14.51 18.26 0.98
C SER A 109 13.13 18.94 0.92
N GLY A 110 12.62 19.45 2.04
CA GLY A 110 11.32 20.12 2.12
C GLY A 110 10.11 19.20 1.93
N PHE A 111 10.27 17.89 2.10
CA PHE A 111 9.17 16.93 1.95
C PHE A 111 8.17 17.00 3.09
N PHE A 112 8.65 17.14 4.33
CA PHE A 112 7.79 17.20 5.50
C PHE A 112 8.13 18.39 6.39
N ASP A 113 7.09 18.93 7.03
CA ASP A 113 7.27 19.89 8.11
C ASP A 113 7.92 19.20 9.34
N PRO A 114 8.88 19.84 10.04
CA PRO A 114 9.48 19.29 11.24
C PRO A 114 8.47 18.88 12.32
N LEU A 115 7.33 19.56 12.44
CA LEU A 115 6.26 19.23 13.37
C LEU A 115 5.60 17.90 13.03
N ASP A 116 5.37 17.63 11.74
CA ASP A 116 4.78 16.37 11.27
C ASP A 116 5.74 15.20 11.54
N LEU A 117 7.04 15.40 11.26
CA LEU A 117 8.06 14.42 11.60
C LEU A 117 8.14 14.17 13.11
N ASN A 118 8.08 15.23 13.93
CA ASN A 118 8.04 15.07 15.39
C ASN A 118 6.83 14.25 15.83
N ARG A 119 5.64 14.45 15.24
CA ARG A 119 4.46 13.63 15.56
C ARG A 119 4.66 12.16 15.20
N LEU A 120 5.22 11.88 14.02
CA LEU A 120 5.58 10.51 13.62
C LEU A 120 6.60 9.88 14.59
N HIS A 121 7.58 10.66 15.04
CA HIS A 121 8.54 10.22 16.05
C HIS A 121 7.88 9.82 17.37
N HIS A 122 6.92 10.61 17.84
CA HIS A 122 6.18 10.27 19.06
C HIS A 122 5.28 9.04 18.86
N LEU A 123 4.64 8.91 17.69
CA LEU A 123 3.76 7.78 17.40
C LEU A 123 4.50 6.45 17.29
N HIS A 124 5.66 6.45 16.63
CA HIS A 124 6.36 5.23 16.23
C HIS A 124 7.59 4.91 17.07
N GLY A 125 8.00 5.82 17.97
CA GLY A 125 9.10 5.63 18.90
C GLY A 125 10.40 5.21 18.19
N THR A 126 10.93 4.05 18.54
CA THR A 126 12.17 3.51 17.99
C THR A 126 12.10 3.17 16.50
N HIS A 127 10.89 3.01 15.93
CA HIS A 127 10.69 2.68 14.52
C HIS A 127 10.40 3.91 13.66
N ALA A 128 10.46 5.13 14.22
CA ALA A 128 10.04 6.35 13.55
C ALA A 128 10.72 6.63 12.21
N GLU A 129 12.05 6.42 12.11
CA GLU A 129 12.77 6.67 10.86
C GLU A 129 12.28 5.74 9.73
N LEU A 130 12.06 4.46 10.02
CA LEU A 130 11.51 3.49 9.06
C LEU A 130 10.03 3.75 8.75
N ALA A 131 9.23 4.09 9.77
CA ALA A 131 7.82 4.43 9.59
C ALA A 131 7.64 5.69 8.72
N THR A 132 8.55 6.67 8.88
CA THR A 132 8.58 7.89 8.07
C THR A 132 9.04 7.59 6.65
N TRP A 133 10.08 6.76 6.47
CA TRP A 133 10.54 6.35 5.14
C TRP A 133 9.44 5.61 4.37
N THR A 134 8.85 4.59 4.98
CA THR A 134 7.77 3.79 4.37
C THR A 134 6.55 4.64 4.06
N LEU A 135 6.21 5.61 4.92
CA LEU A 135 5.16 6.59 4.64
C LEU A 135 5.48 7.41 3.37
N PHE A 136 6.68 7.99 3.31
CA PHE A 136 7.10 8.80 2.18
C PHE A 136 7.05 8.02 0.87
N GLU A 137 7.65 6.82 0.85
CA GLU A 137 7.65 5.97 -0.34
C GLU A 137 6.24 5.53 -0.75
N ALA A 138 5.38 5.15 0.21
CA ALA A 138 4.00 4.78 -0.09
C ALA A 138 3.23 5.95 -0.73
N ILE A 139 3.34 7.17 -0.19
CA ILE A 139 2.71 8.37 -0.77
C ILE A 139 3.22 8.62 -2.19
N VAL A 140 4.54 8.59 -2.41
CA VAL A 140 5.15 8.81 -3.72
C VAL A 140 4.74 7.74 -4.73
N LYS A 141 4.63 6.48 -4.31
CA LYS A 141 4.13 5.37 -5.14
C LYS A 141 2.65 5.55 -5.50
N ALA A 142 1.82 6.01 -4.56
CA ALA A 142 0.41 6.32 -4.83
C ALA A 142 0.28 7.46 -5.85
N ASP A 143 1.06 8.53 -5.69
CA ASP A 143 1.12 9.67 -6.62
C ASP A 143 1.58 9.27 -8.03
N GLY A 144 2.54 8.33 -8.14
CA GLY A 144 2.91 7.67 -9.39
C GLY A 144 3.89 8.45 -10.28
N ARG A 145 4.44 9.57 -9.81
CA ARG A 145 5.51 10.29 -10.54
C ARG A 145 6.91 9.70 -10.29
N GLY A 146 7.05 8.84 -9.27
CA GLY A 146 8.32 8.28 -8.83
C GLY A 146 9.13 9.25 -7.95
N ILE A 147 10.09 8.70 -7.19
CA ILE A 147 10.84 9.45 -6.17
C ILE A 147 11.68 10.59 -6.76
N HIS A 148 12.18 10.45 -7.99
CA HIS A 148 12.98 11.48 -8.67
C HIS A 148 12.17 12.70 -9.12
N GLN A 149 10.84 12.56 -9.19
CA GLN A 149 9.91 13.63 -9.50
C GLN A 149 9.08 14.01 -8.27
N ALA A 150 9.45 13.52 -7.09
CA ALA A 150 8.79 13.90 -5.86
C ALA A 150 9.11 15.36 -5.56
N GLU A 151 8.08 16.11 -5.20
CA GLU A 151 8.18 17.52 -4.83
C GLU A 151 7.96 17.65 -3.32
N GLY A 152 8.35 18.78 -2.73
CA GLY A 152 8.15 19.00 -1.30
C GLY A 152 6.68 19.17 -0.90
N ASN A 153 6.45 19.50 0.38
CA ASN A 153 5.16 19.89 0.98
C ASN A 153 4.12 18.76 1.15
N ILE A 154 4.53 17.61 1.68
CA ILE A 154 3.60 16.64 2.23
C ILE A 154 3.14 17.15 3.60
N THR A 155 1.83 17.36 3.76
CA THR A 155 1.24 17.69 5.07
C THR A 155 0.48 16.51 5.64
N LEU A 156 0.57 16.32 6.95
CA LEU A 156 -0.02 15.19 7.65
C LEU A 156 -1.15 15.61 8.62
N HIS A 157 -2.27 14.91 8.52
CA HIS A 157 -3.47 15.16 9.33
C HIS A 157 -3.96 13.87 9.99
N PRO A 158 -3.53 13.55 11.22
CA PRO A 158 -3.96 12.35 11.93
C PRO A 158 -5.47 12.35 12.15
N GLN A 159 -6.10 11.18 11.99
CA GLN A 159 -7.53 10.98 12.22
C GLN A 159 -7.77 10.13 13.48
N PRO A 160 -8.91 10.27 14.16
CA PRO A 160 -9.26 9.47 15.34
C PRO A 160 -9.30 7.96 15.08
N THR A 161 -9.54 7.56 13.83
CA THR A 161 -9.61 6.16 13.38
C THR A 161 -8.25 5.48 13.23
N GLY A 162 -7.16 6.20 13.52
CA GLY A 162 -5.79 5.69 13.43
C GLY A 162 -5.18 5.74 12.02
N VAL A 163 -5.94 6.20 11.03
CA VAL A 163 -5.40 6.58 9.72
C VAL A 163 -4.95 8.03 9.73
N TRP A 164 -4.15 8.40 8.74
CA TRP A 164 -3.72 9.78 8.56
C TRP A 164 -4.11 10.23 7.15
N LEU A 165 -4.58 11.47 7.01
CA LEU A 165 -4.78 12.09 5.72
C LEU A 165 -3.53 12.86 5.34
N THR A 166 -3.16 12.78 4.07
CA THR A 166 -2.02 13.50 3.52
C THR A 166 -2.49 14.42 2.41
N ARG A 167 -1.90 15.61 2.33
CA ARG A 167 -1.99 16.43 1.13
C ARG A 167 -0.67 16.38 0.41
N TYR A 168 -0.70 16.00 -0.86
CA TYR A 168 0.51 15.88 -1.63
C TYR A 168 0.27 16.00 -3.14
N ALA A 169 0.85 17.04 -3.73
CA ALA A 169 0.95 17.24 -5.17
C ALA A 169 -0.34 16.91 -5.95
N ARG A 170 -0.40 15.75 -6.63
CA ARG A 170 -1.56 15.39 -7.48
C ARG A 170 -2.68 14.72 -6.70
N ARG A 171 -2.39 14.12 -5.54
CA ARG A 171 -3.32 13.24 -4.84
C ARG A 171 -3.15 13.32 -3.34
N ASP A 172 -4.25 13.66 -2.69
CA ASP A 172 -4.39 13.43 -1.26
C ASP A 172 -4.52 11.92 -1.03
N CYS A 173 -3.91 11.42 0.05
CA CYS A 173 -3.97 10.01 0.39
C CYS A 173 -4.47 9.80 1.81
N VAL A 174 -5.17 8.70 2.03
CA VAL A 174 -5.30 8.09 3.35
C VAL A 174 -4.15 7.10 3.53
N VAL A 175 -3.42 7.21 4.62
CA VAL A 175 -2.29 6.34 4.93
C VAL A 175 -2.55 5.53 6.20
N ARG A 176 -2.06 4.30 6.21
CA ARG A 176 -2.15 3.39 7.34
C ARG A 176 -0.91 2.53 7.43
N TRP A 177 -0.36 2.42 8.65
CA TRP A 177 0.72 1.47 8.92
C TRP A 177 0.17 0.10 9.29
N ILE A 178 0.86 -0.93 8.79
CA ILE A 178 0.63 -2.33 9.10
C ILE A 178 1.94 -2.87 9.68
N TYR A 179 1.91 -3.28 10.94
CA TYR A 179 3.09 -3.76 11.66
C TYR A 179 3.12 -5.27 11.76
N SER A 180 4.33 -5.82 11.75
CA SER A 180 4.66 -7.13 12.31
C SER A 180 5.85 -6.97 13.26
N ASP A 181 6.23 -8.04 13.94
CA ASP A 181 7.39 -8.03 14.85
C ASP A 181 8.72 -7.69 14.13
N GLN A 182 8.77 -7.85 12.81
CA GLN A 182 10.00 -7.69 12.03
C GLN A 182 9.90 -6.66 10.90
N HIS A 183 8.74 -6.09 10.63
CA HIS A 183 8.53 -5.22 9.47
C HIS A 183 7.58 -4.06 9.78
N VAL A 184 7.89 -2.92 9.17
CA VAL A 184 6.99 -1.77 9.07
C VAL A 184 6.52 -1.69 7.63
N CYS A 185 5.21 -1.75 7.43
CA CYS A 185 4.58 -1.54 6.13
C CYS A 185 3.69 -0.31 6.19
N CYS A 186 3.71 0.53 5.16
CA CYS A 186 2.79 1.64 4.99
C CYS A 186 1.98 1.44 3.70
N LEU A 187 0.66 1.58 3.82
CA LEU A 187 -0.27 1.64 2.71
C LEU A 187 -0.70 3.10 2.54
N ALA A 188 -0.58 3.63 1.32
CA ALA A 188 -1.18 4.88 0.90
C ALA A 188 -2.26 4.59 -0.15
N VAL A 189 -3.45 5.12 0.07
CA VAL A 189 -4.61 5.00 -0.82
C VAL A 189 -5.06 6.40 -1.18
N GLU A 190 -5.21 6.70 -2.46
CA GLU A 190 -5.87 7.92 -2.93
C GLU A 190 -7.19 8.14 -2.19
N VAL A 191 -7.43 9.36 -1.72
CA VAL A 191 -8.70 9.71 -1.06
C VAL A 191 -9.85 9.39 -2.01
N PRO A 192 -10.77 8.48 -1.64
CA PRO A 192 -11.86 8.09 -2.51
C PRO A 192 -12.86 9.24 -2.67
N PRO A 193 -13.69 9.22 -3.74
CA PRO A 193 -14.88 10.06 -3.82
C PRO A 193 -15.76 9.91 -2.58
N SER A 194 -16.48 10.97 -2.20
CA SER A 194 -17.28 11.01 -0.95
C SER A 194 -18.39 9.96 -0.87
N ASP A 195 -18.81 9.42 -2.01
CA ASP A 195 -19.83 8.38 -2.17
C ASP A 195 -19.23 6.96 -2.33
N THR A 196 -17.91 6.82 -2.16
CA THR A 196 -17.21 5.55 -2.31
C THR A 196 -16.71 5.02 -0.96
N GLN A 197 -17.20 3.85 -0.57
CA GLN A 197 -16.67 3.08 0.56
C GLN A 197 -15.44 2.29 0.10
N VAL A 198 -14.34 2.40 0.85
CA VAL A 198 -13.12 1.62 0.57
C VAL A 198 -12.97 0.52 1.60
N ARG A 199 -12.96 -0.72 1.13
CA ARG A 199 -12.78 -1.92 1.93
C ARG A 199 -11.41 -2.53 1.69
N ILE A 200 -10.65 -2.70 2.76
CA ILE A 200 -9.31 -3.27 2.70
C ILE A 200 -9.35 -4.71 3.21
N ARG A 201 -8.90 -5.64 2.37
CA ARG A 201 -8.59 -7.02 2.75
C ARG A 201 -7.09 -7.18 2.83
N CYS A 202 -6.57 -7.31 4.04
CA CYS A 202 -5.16 -7.52 4.28
C CYS A 202 -4.90 -8.98 4.66
N CYS A 203 -3.97 -9.63 3.98
CA CYS A 203 -3.57 -11.01 4.22
C CYS A 203 -2.05 -11.07 4.42
N LEU A 204 -1.62 -11.74 5.50
CA LEU A 204 -0.24 -12.19 5.64
C LEU A 204 -0.18 -13.67 5.29
N GLN A 205 0.71 -14.01 4.37
CA GLN A 205 0.98 -15.39 3.98
C GLN A 205 2.49 -15.67 4.01
N GLU A 206 2.81 -16.95 4.07
CA GLU A 206 4.19 -17.46 4.00
C GLU A 206 4.34 -18.32 2.76
N MET A 207 5.45 -18.11 2.05
CA MET A 207 5.82 -18.92 0.89
C MET A 207 6.68 -20.10 1.33
N HIS A 208 6.22 -21.32 1.04
CA HIS A 208 7.01 -22.52 1.29
C HIS A 208 8.15 -22.65 0.28
N THR A 209 9.24 -23.30 0.70
CA THR A 209 10.45 -23.48 -0.12
C THR A 209 10.11 -24.08 -1.49
N TRP A 210 10.51 -23.35 -2.53
CA TRP A 210 10.30 -23.76 -3.92
C TRP A 210 11.57 -24.41 -4.46
N THR A 211 11.46 -25.64 -4.93
CA THR A 211 12.59 -26.44 -5.43
C THR A 211 12.86 -26.26 -6.93
N GLY A 212 12.31 -25.23 -7.58
CA GLY A 212 12.61 -24.94 -8.99
C GLY A 212 11.76 -25.69 -10.01
N ALA A 213 11.21 -26.85 -9.65
CA ALA A 213 10.62 -27.79 -10.61
C ALA A 213 9.09 -27.72 -10.74
N GLU A 214 8.41 -26.92 -9.91
CA GLU A 214 6.95 -26.85 -9.90
C GLU A 214 6.43 -25.74 -10.80
N ASN A 215 5.60 -26.11 -11.79
CA ASN A 215 4.85 -25.19 -12.63
C ASN A 215 4.06 -24.17 -11.79
N LEU A 216 3.89 -22.95 -12.30
CA LEU A 216 3.08 -21.88 -11.68
C LEU A 216 1.61 -22.30 -11.42
N SER A 217 1.15 -23.42 -11.97
CA SER A 217 -0.21 -23.96 -11.85
C SER A 217 -0.53 -24.64 -10.51
N GLY A 218 0.45 -24.89 -9.64
CA GLY A 218 0.23 -25.54 -8.34
C GLY A 218 -0.24 -24.57 -7.26
N SER A 219 -1.43 -24.79 -6.67
CA SER A 219 -2.01 -24.00 -5.57
C SER A 219 -1.35 -24.24 -4.20
N SER A 220 -0.26 -25.01 -4.12
CA SER A 220 0.35 -25.51 -2.88
C SER A 220 1.50 -24.66 -2.31
N GLY A 221 1.78 -23.47 -2.88
CA GLY A 221 2.98 -22.70 -2.54
C GLY A 221 2.88 -21.76 -1.33
N PHE A 222 1.69 -21.51 -0.78
CA PHE A 222 1.47 -20.53 0.28
C PHE A 222 0.61 -21.04 1.42
N SER A 223 0.95 -20.63 2.64
CA SER A 223 0.07 -20.73 3.82
C SER A 223 -0.36 -19.35 4.28
N VAL A 224 -1.66 -19.13 4.42
CA VAL A 224 -2.19 -17.90 5.03
C VAL A 224 -1.98 -17.96 6.54
N LEU A 225 -1.20 -17.03 7.08
CA LEU A 225 -0.94 -16.91 8.52
C LEU A 225 -2.07 -16.14 9.21
N TRP A 226 -2.56 -15.07 8.59
CA TRP A 226 -3.77 -14.36 9.02
C TRP A 226 -4.40 -13.56 7.89
N SER A 227 -5.69 -13.26 8.02
CA SER A 227 -6.43 -12.36 7.13
C SER A 227 -7.34 -11.45 7.96
N ARG A 228 -7.45 -10.18 7.56
CA ARG A 228 -8.33 -9.17 8.17
C ARG A 228 -9.02 -8.35 7.10
N GLU A 229 -10.26 -7.96 7.38
CA GLU A 229 -11.03 -7.00 6.59
C GLU A 229 -11.38 -5.80 7.47
N PHE A 230 -11.24 -4.59 6.94
CA PHE A 230 -11.59 -3.36 7.63
C PHE A 230 -11.92 -2.25 6.62
N ASP A 231 -12.69 -1.25 7.05
CA ASP A 231 -12.96 -0.07 6.24
C ASP A 231 -11.77 0.91 6.36
N LEU A 232 -11.48 1.63 5.27
CA LEU A 232 -10.34 2.56 5.25
C LEU A 232 -10.54 3.70 6.26
N LEU A 233 -11.77 4.15 6.45
CA LEU A 233 -12.14 5.27 7.31
C LEU A 233 -12.92 4.85 8.57
N GLY A 234 -13.04 3.54 8.87
CA GLY A 234 -13.84 2.98 9.96
C GLY A 234 -13.23 1.74 10.58
#